data_AF-A0A2S6FU84-F1
#
_entry.id   AF-A0A2S6FU84-F1
#
_cell.length_a   1.000
_cell.length_b   1.000
_cell.length_c   1.000
_cell.angle_alpha   90.00
_cell.angle_beta   90.00
_cell.angle_gamma   90.00
#
_symmetry.space_group_name_H-M   'P 1'
#
loop_
_entity.id
_entity.type
_entity.pdbx_description
1 polymer ?
#
loop_
_entity_poly.entity_id
_entity_poly.type
_entity_poly.pdbx_seq_one_letter_code
_entity_poly.pdbx_strand_id
1 'polypeptide(L)'
;MKEQGIVSKYTIAQYKSQKAKCNESEIGNVLNREFEQDEALKVVVSDLTYVRVDLKWHYTCILVDLYNREIIDYSSGPNKTAALVQRAFASVPYNLSELQLFHTDRGNEFKNQLIEAVLQTFGIERSLSEKGSPYDNAVAEAMFKIIKTEFINGTNFPDQQALDLALFDYVHWFNNIRIHESLDYLTPTEYKLMHSK
;
A
#
# COMPACT_ATOMS: atom_id res chain seq x y z
N MET A 1 11.80 -12.08 -31.70
CA MET A 1 12.08 -11.44 -30.39
C MET A 1 12.55 -9.99 -30.61
N LYS A 2 13.77 -9.73 -31.07
CA LYS A 2 14.30 -8.37 -31.30
C LYS A 2 13.62 -7.58 -32.43
N GLU A 3 13.28 -8.23 -33.54
CA GLU A 3 12.58 -7.60 -34.69
C GLU A 3 11.15 -7.11 -34.38
N GLN A 4 10.54 -7.59 -33.29
CA GLN A 4 9.19 -7.22 -32.87
C GLN A 4 9.20 -6.25 -31.67
N GLY A 5 10.38 -5.74 -31.28
CA GLY A 5 10.52 -4.90 -30.08
C GLY A 5 10.27 -5.62 -28.76
N ILE A 6 10.18 -6.96 -28.76
CA ILE A 6 9.85 -7.76 -27.57
C ILE A 6 11.13 -8.00 -26.76
N VAL A 7 11.19 -7.41 -25.57
CA VAL A 7 12.30 -7.56 -24.62
C VAL A 7 11.92 -8.60 -23.56
N SER A 8 12.88 -9.46 -23.20
CA SER A 8 12.70 -10.43 -22.10
C SER A 8 12.52 -9.71 -20.77
N LYS A 9 11.41 -10.00 -20.07
CA LYS A 9 11.13 -9.49 -18.71
C LYS A 9 12.12 -10.01 -17.64
N TYR A 10 12.96 -11.00 -17.99
CA TYR A 10 13.87 -11.68 -17.05
C TYR A 10 15.23 -10.98 -16.86
N THR A 11 15.51 -9.90 -17.59
CA THR A 11 16.76 -9.11 -17.48
C THR A 11 16.49 -7.75 -16.81
N ILE A 12 15.65 -7.74 -15.78
CA ILE A 12 15.30 -6.52 -15.04
C ILE A 12 16.08 -6.52 -13.72
N ALA A 13 16.59 -5.35 -13.32
CA ALA A 13 17.23 -5.17 -12.02
C ALA A 13 16.27 -5.62 -10.90
N GLN A 14 16.69 -6.57 -10.09
CA GLN A 14 15.94 -7.04 -8.93
C GLN A 14 16.49 -6.39 -7.67
N TYR A 15 15.61 -5.84 -6.84
CA TYR A 15 16.00 -5.35 -5.52
C TYR A 15 16.39 -6.53 -4.63
N LYS A 16 17.63 -6.52 -4.14
CA LYS A 16 18.09 -7.50 -3.15
C LYS A 16 17.74 -6.98 -1.76
N SER A 17 16.62 -7.49 -1.22
CA SER A 17 16.24 -7.21 0.16
C SER A 17 17.31 -7.71 1.12
N GLN A 18 17.88 -6.82 1.92
CA GLN A 18 18.67 -7.21 3.07
C GLN A 18 17.69 -7.71 4.15
N LYS A 19 17.97 -8.86 4.77
CA LYS A 19 17.16 -9.39 5.87
C LYS A 19 17.17 -8.39 7.03
N ALA A 20 16.15 -7.54 7.09
CA ALA A 20 15.87 -6.75 8.27
C ALA A 20 15.52 -7.69 9.42
N LYS A 21 15.95 -7.37 10.65
CA LYS A 21 15.46 -8.10 11.84
C LYS A 21 13.94 -7.94 11.88
N CYS A 22 13.20 -9.04 12.00
CA CYS A 22 11.75 -9.03 12.17
C CYS A 22 11.39 -8.21 13.41
N ASN A 23 10.32 -7.40 13.33
CA ASN A 23 9.86 -6.61 14.46
C ASN A 23 9.38 -7.54 15.61
N GLU A 24 10.02 -7.41 16.78
CA GLU A 24 9.68 -8.13 18.03
C GLU A 24 8.65 -7.36 18.88
N SER A 25 7.89 -6.43 18.29
CA SER A 25 6.80 -5.73 18.97
C SER A 25 5.79 -6.71 19.57
N GLU A 26 5.31 -6.41 20.77
CA GLU A 26 4.24 -7.15 21.45
C GLU A 26 2.85 -6.91 20.83
N ILE A 27 2.75 -6.00 19.85
CA ILE A 27 1.51 -5.74 19.12
C ILE A 27 1.12 -6.98 18.32
N GLY A 28 -0.08 -7.48 18.61
CA GLY A 28 -0.66 -8.66 17.99
C GLY A 28 -1.42 -8.37 16.69
N ASN A 29 -1.92 -9.45 16.09
CA ASN A 29 -2.81 -9.36 14.95
C ASN A 29 -4.26 -9.13 15.41
N VAL A 30 -4.61 -7.85 15.55
CA VAL A 30 -5.99 -7.42 15.88
C VAL A 30 -6.94 -7.62 14.70
N LEU A 31 -6.45 -7.54 13.45
CA LEU A 31 -7.29 -7.71 12.25
C LEU A 31 -7.87 -9.12 12.19
N ASN A 32 -7.15 -10.11 12.71
CA ASN A 32 -7.60 -11.49 12.85
C ASN A 32 -8.21 -12.09 11.56
N ARG A 33 -7.69 -11.69 10.39
CA ARG A 33 -8.12 -12.10 9.05
C ARG A 33 -9.55 -11.68 8.67
N GLU A 34 -10.12 -10.71 9.37
CA GLU A 34 -11.39 -10.07 9.02
C GLU A 34 -11.18 -9.10 7.85
N PHE A 35 -11.08 -9.62 6.62
CA PHE A 35 -10.79 -8.81 5.43
C PHE A 35 -12.03 -8.25 4.73
N GLU A 36 -13.22 -8.71 5.15
CA GLU A 36 -14.51 -8.17 4.75
C GLU A 36 -14.93 -7.17 5.83
N GLN A 37 -14.96 -5.90 5.46
CA GLN A 37 -15.36 -4.82 6.34
C GLN A 37 -16.76 -4.36 5.94
N ASP A 38 -17.52 -3.89 6.93
CA ASP A 38 -18.89 -3.42 6.79
C ASP A 38 -18.99 -1.90 6.66
N GLU A 39 -17.93 -1.19 7.00
CA GLU A 39 -17.85 0.28 7.00
C GLU A 39 -16.60 0.76 6.28
N ALA A 40 -16.75 1.80 5.47
CA ALA A 40 -15.63 2.48 4.82
C ALA A 40 -14.66 3.05 5.85
N LEU A 41 -13.37 3.06 5.50
CA LEU A 41 -12.26 3.62 6.28
C LEU A 41 -11.97 2.94 7.63
N LYS A 42 -12.82 2.02 8.09
CA LYS A 42 -12.69 1.31 9.37
C LYS A 42 -11.33 0.62 9.51
N VAL A 43 -10.89 -0.09 8.47
CA VAL A 43 -9.60 -0.78 8.45
C VAL A 43 -8.79 -0.37 7.24
N VAL A 44 -7.63 0.23 7.51
CA VAL A 44 -6.65 0.59 6.49
C VAL A 44 -5.44 -0.33 6.59
N VAL A 45 -5.03 -0.88 5.45
CA VAL A 45 -3.79 -1.64 5.31
C VAL A 45 -2.74 -0.83 4.56
N SER A 46 -1.46 -1.09 4.84
CA SER A 46 -0.36 -0.49 4.10
C SER A 46 0.78 -1.47 3.83
N ASP A 47 1.46 -1.25 2.70
CA ASP A 47 2.72 -1.88 2.34
C ASP A 47 3.71 -0.84 1.82
N LEU A 48 4.99 -1.14 2.00
CA LEU A 48 6.11 -0.35 1.53
C LEU A 48 6.91 -1.16 0.51
N THR A 49 6.89 -0.69 -0.72
CA THR A 49 7.55 -1.39 -1.82
C THR A 49 8.56 -0.48 -2.53
N TYR A 50 9.37 -1.09 -3.39
CA TYR A 50 10.49 -0.44 -4.07
C TYR A 50 10.16 -0.25 -5.54
N VAL A 51 10.61 0.86 -6.10
CA VAL A 51 10.42 1.21 -7.51
C VAL A 51 11.71 1.77 -8.09
N ARG A 52 11.94 1.52 -9.38
CA ARG A 52 13.16 1.95 -10.04
C ARG A 52 13.02 3.40 -10.51
N VAL A 53 13.96 4.24 -10.07
CA VAL A 53 14.09 5.62 -10.54
C VAL A 53 15.52 5.82 -11.01
N ASP A 54 15.70 5.89 -12.33
CA ASP A 54 16.98 5.94 -13.02
C ASP A 54 17.94 4.84 -12.51
N LEU A 55 19.07 5.23 -11.92
CA LEU A 55 20.05 4.31 -11.38
C LEU A 55 19.84 3.98 -9.89
N LYS A 56 18.77 4.49 -9.27
CA LYS A 56 18.47 4.36 -7.83
C LYS A 56 17.17 3.60 -7.53
N TRP A 57 17.06 3.11 -6.30
CA TRP A 57 15.84 2.52 -5.78
C TRP A 57 15.13 3.58 -4.94
N HIS A 58 13.87 3.83 -5.28
CA HIS A 58 12.96 4.64 -4.48
C HIS A 58 11.92 3.70 -3.85
N TYR A 59 11.08 4.27 -3.00
CA TYR A 59 10.10 3.56 -2.22
C TYR A 59 8.74 4.22 -2.40
N THR A 60 7.69 3.41 -2.42
CA THR A 60 6.29 3.85 -2.46
C THR A 60 5.57 3.28 -1.24
N CYS A 61 4.89 4.13 -0.49
CA CYS A 61 3.93 3.75 0.54
C CYS A 61 2.53 3.94 -0.02
N ILE A 62 1.66 2.97 0.21
CA ILE A 62 0.27 3.01 -0.28
C ILE A 62 -0.62 2.65 0.90
N LEU A 63 -1.67 3.43 1.11
CA LEU A 63 -2.72 3.21 2.09
C LEU A 63 -3.97 2.74 1.37
N VAL A 64 -4.55 1.64 1.84
CA VAL A 64 -5.69 0.99 1.19
C VAL A 64 -6.78 0.75 2.21
N ASP A 65 -8.00 1.17 1.89
CA ASP A 65 -9.20 0.79 2.65
C ASP A 65 -9.62 -0.64 2.29
N LEU A 66 -9.79 -1.50 3.32
CA LEU A 66 -10.23 -2.87 3.11
C LEU A 66 -11.71 -2.98 2.70
N TYR A 67 -12.55 -2.00 3.00
CA TYR A 67 -13.98 -2.02 2.68
C TYR A 67 -14.24 -2.08 1.19
N ASN A 68 -13.81 -1.05 0.46
CA ASN A 68 -14.04 -0.90 -0.98
C ASN A 68 -12.77 -1.06 -1.82
N ARG A 69 -11.66 -1.51 -1.22
CA ARG A 69 -10.36 -1.68 -1.89
C ARG A 69 -9.76 -0.37 -2.42
N GLU A 70 -10.24 0.79 -1.99
CA GLU A 70 -9.74 2.08 -2.46
C GLU A 70 -8.32 2.34 -1.98
N ILE A 71 -7.47 2.85 -2.86
CA ILE A 71 -6.21 3.48 -2.46
C ILE A 71 -6.56 4.87 -1.93
N ILE A 72 -6.65 5.02 -0.61
CA ILE A 72 -7.08 6.27 0.02
C ILE A 72 -6.00 7.34 -0.01
N ASP A 73 -4.73 6.93 0.00
CA ASP A 73 -3.59 7.82 -0.19
C ASP A 73 -2.29 7.03 -0.45
N TYR A 74 -1.24 7.76 -0.82
CA TYR A 74 0.06 7.20 -1.15
C TYR A 74 1.17 8.25 -1.00
N SER A 75 2.41 7.79 -1.01
CA SER A 75 3.57 8.67 -1.10
C SER A 75 4.76 7.95 -1.73
N SER A 76 5.69 8.69 -2.31
CA SER A 76 6.93 8.11 -2.85
C SER A 76 8.18 8.91 -2.48
N GLY A 77 9.36 8.26 -2.50
CA GLY A 77 10.62 8.94 -2.21
C GLY A 77 11.86 8.05 -2.18
N PRO A 78 13.06 8.63 -2.10
CA PRO A 78 14.33 7.91 -2.24
C PRO A 78 14.70 7.04 -1.02
N ASN A 79 14.09 7.29 0.14
CA ASN A 79 14.48 6.66 1.40
C ASN A 79 13.33 5.88 2.04
N LYS A 80 13.62 4.65 2.46
CA LYS A 80 12.71 3.80 3.25
C LYS A 80 12.63 4.33 4.68
N THR A 81 11.79 5.33 4.90
CA THR A 81 11.70 6.08 6.17
C THR A 81 10.26 6.22 6.63
N ALA A 82 10.06 6.40 7.94
CA ALA A 82 8.73 6.68 8.49
C ALA A 82 8.15 8.02 8.00
N ALA A 83 8.99 8.96 7.56
CA ALA A 83 8.54 10.18 6.92
C ALA A 83 7.75 9.90 5.63
N LEU A 84 8.02 8.79 4.95
CA LEU A 84 7.23 8.36 3.79
C LEU A 84 5.82 7.95 4.22
N VAL A 85 5.70 7.11 5.24
CA VAL A 85 4.40 6.70 5.81
C VAL A 85 3.64 7.91 6.34
N GLN A 86 4.31 8.79 7.10
CA GLN A 86 3.70 10.01 7.63
C GLN A 86 3.17 10.92 6.52
N ARG A 87 3.92 11.09 5.43
CA ARG A 87 3.44 11.87 4.27
C ARG A 87 2.15 11.28 3.70
N ALA A 88 2.07 9.96 3.55
CA ALA A 88 0.87 9.30 3.08
C ALA A 88 -0.31 9.39 4.07
N PHE A 89 -0.08 9.56 5.38
CA PHE A 89 -1.18 9.86 6.32
C PHE A 89 -1.59 11.34 6.27
N ALA A 90 -0.63 12.24 6.06
CA ALA A 90 -0.87 13.68 6.12
C ALA A 90 -1.68 14.23 4.92
N SER A 91 -1.73 13.50 3.80
CA SER A 91 -2.48 13.88 2.61
C SER A 91 -3.79 13.10 2.41
N VAL A 92 -4.16 12.24 3.36
CA VAL A 92 -5.42 11.49 3.30
C VAL A 92 -6.59 12.49 3.20
N PRO A 93 -7.46 12.38 2.18
CA PRO A 93 -8.54 13.35 1.98
C PRO A 93 -9.73 13.12 2.92
N TYR A 94 -9.65 12.10 3.77
CA TYR A 94 -10.68 11.70 4.73
C TYR A 94 -10.33 12.11 6.15
N ASN A 95 -11.33 12.10 7.03
CA ASN A 95 -11.11 12.31 8.45
C ASN A 95 -10.40 11.09 9.05
N LEU A 96 -9.15 11.26 9.48
CA LEU A 96 -8.37 10.16 10.08
C LEU A 96 -9.00 9.59 11.36
N SER A 97 -9.91 10.32 12.03
CA SER A 97 -10.67 9.79 13.17
C SER A 97 -11.73 8.75 12.79
N GLU A 98 -12.02 8.57 11.50
CA GLU A 98 -12.90 7.48 11.01
C GLU A 98 -12.16 6.15 10.92
N LEU A 99 -10.82 6.18 10.89
CA LEU A 99 -10.01 4.97 10.89
C LEU A 99 -9.99 4.36 12.28
N GLN A 100 -10.39 3.10 12.38
CA GLN A 100 -10.37 2.36 13.65
C GLN A 100 -9.09 1.52 13.75
N LEU A 101 -8.64 0.94 12.65
CA LEU A 101 -7.52 0.00 12.64
C LEU A 101 -6.54 0.27 11.50
N PHE A 102 -5.26 0.30 11.83
CA PHE A 102 -4.16 0.34 10.86
C PHE A 102 -3.33 -0.94 10.89
N HIS A 103 -3.44 -1.76 9.84
CA HIS A 103 -2.77 -3.05 9.74
C HIS A 103 -1.59 -3.03 8.76
N THR A 104 -0.44 -3.56 9.17
CA THR A 104 0.70 -3.79 8.25
C THR A 104 1.45 -5.06 8.64
N ASP A 105 2.34 -5.53 7.75
CA ASP A 105 3.35 -6.51 8.11
C ASP A 105 4.37 -5.93 9.13
N ARG A 106 5.12 -6.80 9.80
CA ARG A 106 6.16 -6.53 10.82
C ARG A 106 7.46 -5.95 10.24
N GLY A 107 7.37 -5.19 9.15
CA GLY A 107 8.49 -4.46 8.55
C GLY A 107 9.02 -3.38 9.50
N ASN A 108 10.36 -3.23 9.57
CA ASN A 108 10.98 -2.23 10.45
C ASN A 108 10.66 -0.78 10.05
N GLU A 109 10.33 -0.54 8.79
CA GLU A 109 9.85 0.74 8.30
C GLU A 109 8.64 1.28 9.07
N PHE A 110 7.80 0.39 9.57
CA PHE A 110 6.61 0.74 10.33
C PHE A 110 6.85 0.76 11.85
N LYS A 111 8.09 0.48 12.30
CA LYS A 111 8.52 0.59 13.69
C LYS A 111 9.11 1.97 13.93
N ASN A 112 8.26 2.99 13.97
CA ASN A 112 8.70 4.36 14.23
C ASN A 112 7.74 5.11 15.15
N GLN A 113 8.31 5.85 16.10
CA GLN A 113 7.58 6.75 17.01
C GLN A 113 6.67 7.73 16.28
N LEU A 114 7.04 8.15 15.06
CA LEU A 114 6.20 9.04 14.24
C LEU A 114 4.89 8.39 13.81
N ILE A 115 4.90 7.10 13.46
CA ILE A 115 3.68 6.38 13.08
C ILE A 115 2.82 6.19 14.33
N GLU A 116 3.43 5.74 15.44
CA GLU A 116 2.73 5.61 16.72
C GLU A 116 2.09 6.94 17.17
N ALA A 117 2.77 8.07 16.98
CA ALA A 117 2.24 9.39 17.31
C ALA A 117 1.00 9.74 16.46
N VAL A 118 1.02 9.46 15.15
CA VAL A 118 -0.15 9.67 14.28
C VAL A 118 -1.32 8.81 14.76
N LEU A 119 -1.08 7.51 14.96
CA LEU A 119 -2.12 6.57 15.37
C LEU A 119 -2.74 6.94 16.71
N GLN A 120 -1.90 7.28 17.71
CA GLN A 120 -2.38 7.74 19.02
C GLN A 120 -3.16 9.06 18.94
N THR A 121 -2.72 10.00 18.11
CA THR A 121 -3.38 11.31 17.95
C THR A 121 -4.81 11.15 17.41
N PHE A 122 -5.01 10.22 16.48
CA PHE A 122 -6.31 9.98 15.86
C PHE A 122 -7.11 8.82 16.50
N GLY A 123 -6.56 8.15 17.52
CA GLY A 123 -7.21 7.02 18.18
C GLY A 123 -7.27 5.74 17.32
N ILE A 124 -6.38 5.60 16.35
CA ILE A 124 -6.31 4.47 15.44
C ILE A 124 -5.56 3.32 16.12
N GLU A 125 -6.18 2.15 16.23
CA GLU A 125 -5.55 0.97 16.80
C GLU A 125 -4.51 0.38 15.82
N ARG A 126 -3.39 -0.07 16.38
CA ARG A 126 -2.31 -0.68 15.59
C ARG A 126 -2.48 -2.19 15.52
N SER A 127 -2.44 -2.73 14.30
CA SER A 127 -2.44 -4.17 14.06
C SER A 127 -1.21 -4.60 13.27
N LEU A 128 -0.58 -5.71 13.66
CA LEU A 128 0.56 -6.28 12.93
C LEU A 128 0.33 -7.76 12.65
N SER A 129 0.66 -8.23 11.45
CA SER A 129 0.59 -9.66 11.11
C SER A 129 1.45 -10.51 12.06
N GLU A 130 1.05 -11.74 12.37
CA GLU A 130 1.88 -12.61 13.22
C GLU A 130 3.12 -13.12 12.49
N LYS A 131 4.20 -13.33 13.25
CA LYS A 131 5.45 -13.85 12.71
C LYS A 131 5.23 -15.26 12.16
N GLY A 132 5.41 -15.43 10.84
CA GLY A 132 5.26 -16.72 10.18
C GLY A 132 3.82 -17.09 9.82
N SER A 133 2.89 -16.12 9.88
CA SER A 133 1.49 -16.31 9.47
C SER A 133 1.18 -15.49 8.20
N PRO A 134 1.48 -16.02 6.99
CA PRO A 134 1.22 -15.31 5.74
C PRO A 134 -0.28 -15.04 5.49
N TYR A 135 -1.15 -15.83 6.11
CA TYR A 135 -2.60 -15.69 5.97
C TYR A 135 -3.16 -14.42 6.61
N ASP A 136 -2.44 -13.84 7.57
CA ASP A 136 -2.87 -12.67 8.34
C ASP A 136 -2.95 -11.40 7.50
N ASN A 137 -2.25 -11.38 6.37
CA ASN A 137 -2.19 -10.26 5.45
C ASN A 137 -2.66 -10.65 4.03
N ALA A 138 -3.29 -11.81 3.84
CA ALA A 138 -3.48 -12.43 2.52
C ALA A 138 -4.19 -11.53 1.50
N VAL A 139 -5.26 -10.83 1.91
CA VAL A 139 -6.01 -9.93 1.01
C VAL A 139 -5.20 -8.69 0.65
N ALA A 140 -4.51 -8.11 1.63
CA ALA A 140 -3.60 -7.01 1.38
C ALA A 140 -2.43 -7.44 0.49
N GLU A 141 -1.83 -8.62 0.71
CA GLU A 141 -0.78 -9.18 -0.13
C GLU A 141 -1.23 -9.37 -1.58
N ALA A 142 -2.44 -9.90 -1.79
CA ALA A 142 -3.01 -10.06 -3.12
C ALA A 142 -3.19 -8.70 -3.82
N MET A 143 -3.72 -7.71 -3.12
CA MET A 143 -3.86 -6.33 -3.61
C MET A 143 -2.51 -5.69 -3.95
N PHE A 144 -1.53 -5.77 -3.05
CA PHE A 144 -0.20 -5.23 -3.29
C PHE A 144 0.54 -5.98 -4.40
N LYS A 145 0.25 -7.27 -4.61
CA LYS A 145 0.77 -8.02 -5.76
C LYS A 145 0.21 -7.50 -7.08
N ILE A 146 -1.08 -7.13 -7.12
CA ILE A 146 -1.69 -6.48 -8.29
C ILE A 146 -0.98 -5.15 -8.56
N ILE A 147 -0.88 -4.28 -7.56
CA ILE A 147 -0.23 -2.97 -7.69
C ILE A 147 1.23 -3.11 -8.16
N LYS A 148 1.99 -4.03 -7.55
CA LYS A 148 3.37 -4.30 -7.97
C LYS A 148 3.41 -4.75 -9.43
N THR A 149 2.46 -5.57 -9.86
CA THR A 149 2.42 -6.10 -11.23
C THR A 149 2.03 -5.04 -12.26
N GLU A 150 1.04 -4.21 -11.95
CA GLU A 150 0.47 -3.22 -12.85
C GLU A 150 1.33 -1.94 -12.92
N PHE A 151 1.89 -1.48 -11.79
CA PHE A 151 2.59 -0.20 -11.71
C PHE A 151 4.13 -0.30 -11.62
N ILE A 152 4.64 -1.28 -10.86
CA ILE A 152 6.07 -1.30 -10.45
C ILE A 152 6.92 -2.22 -11.33
N ASN A 153 6.39 -3.38 -11.69
CA ASN A 153 7.17 -4.44 -12.30
C ASN A 153 7.48 -4.13 -13.76
N GLY A 154 8.72 -3.75 -14.02
CA GLY A 154 9.21 -3.44 -15.37
C GLY A 154 9.10 -1.98 -15.75
N THR A 155 8.76 -1.10 -14.79
CA THR A 155 8.85 0.35 -14.96
C THR A 155 10.16 0.88 -14.43
N ASN A 156 10.68 1.91 -15.10
CA ASN A 156 11.82 2.69 -14.65
C ASN A 156 11.54 4.16 -14.92
N PHE A 157 11.41 4.95 -13.86
CA PHE A 157 11.11 6.37 -13.97
C PHE A 157 12.41 7.18 -14.11
N PRO A 158 12.44 8.24 -14.95
CA PRO A 158 13.65 9.04 -15.12
C PRO A 158 14.04 9.83 -13.86
N ASP A 159 13.04 10.26 -13.08
CA ASP A 159 13.25 11.03 -11.85
C ASP A 159 12.06 10.88 -10.88
N GLN A 160 12.17 11.53 -9.74
CA GLN A 160 11.15 11.52 -8.68
C GLN A 160 9.82 12.15 -9.15
N GLN A 161 9.86 13.20 -9.97
CA GLN A 161 8.66 13.89 -10.42
C GLN A 161 7.85 13.02 -11.38
N ALA A 162 8.52 12.30 -12.27
CA ALA A 162 7.88 11.33 -13.16
C ALA A 162 7.25 10.17 -12.38
N LEU A 163 7.90 9.69 -11.32
CA LEU A 163 7.33 8.69 -10.42
C LEU A 163 6.05 9.21 -9.73
N ASP A 164 6.11 10.43 -9.17
CA ASP A 164 4.97 11.02 -8.47
C ASP A 164 3.76 11.25 -9.40
N LEU A 165 4.01 11.74 -10.62
CA LEU A 165 2.96 11.93 -11.63
C LEU A 165 2.33 10.59 -12.05
N ALA A 166 3.16 9.59 -12.35
CA ALA A 166 2.65 8.28 -12.75
C ALA A 166 1.88 7.59 -11.61
N LEU A 167 2.32 7.76 -10.36
CA LEU A 167 1.63 7.21 -9.20
C LEU A 167 0.27 7.90 -8.98
N PHE A 168 0.20 9.21 -9.20
CA PHE A 168 -1.07 9.95 -9.20
C PHE A 168 -2.04 9.42 -10.27
N ASP A 169 -1.59 9.31 -11.51
CA ASP A 169 -2.43 8.80 -12.60
C ASP A 169 -2.88 7.36 -12.34
N TYR A 170 -1.97 6.51 -11.82
CA TYR A 170 -2.27 5.13 -11.48
C TYR A 170 -3.34 5.02 -10.40
N VAL A 171 -3.24 5.81 -9.32
CA VAL A 171 -4.21 5.78 -8.22
C VAL A 171 -5.57 6.29 -8.69
N HIS A 172 -5.59 7.34 -9.51
CA HIS A 172 -6.84 7.81 -10.12
C HIS A 172 -7.51 6.71 -10.96
N TRP A 173 -6.74 6.08 -11.85
CA TRP A 173 -7.23 4.97 -12.68
C TRP A 173 -7.71 3.78 -11.83
N PHE A 174 -6.95 3.39 -10.81
CA PHE A 174 -7.27 2.27 -9.93
C PHE A 174 -8.60 2.51 -9.19
N ASN A 175 -8.81 3.71 -8.67
CA ASN A 175 -10.00 4.02 -7.88
C ASN A 175 -11.26 4.30 -8.72
N ASN A 176 -11.12 4.79 -9.96
CA ASN A 176 -12.24 5.34 -10.74
C ASN A 176 -12.52 4.63 -12.07
N ILE A 177 -11.61 3.77 -12.55
CA ILE A 177 -11.71 3.16 -13.89
C ILE A 177 -11.52 1.64 -13.81
N ARG A 178 -10.62 1.17 -12.95
CA ARG A 178 -10.33 -0.25 -12.78
C ARG A 178 -11.47 -0.95 -12.02
N ILE A 179 -12.09 -1.94 -12.65
CA ILE A 179 -13.12 -2.78 -12.01
C ILE A 179 -12.49 -3.90 -11.19
N HIS A 180 -13.16 -4.30 -10.11
CA HIS A 180 -12.71 -5.37 -9.20
C HIS A 180 -13.77 -6.46 -9.09
N GLU A 181 -13.39 -7.71 -9.37
CA GLU A 181 -14.27 -8.87 -9.21
C GLU A 181 -14.80 -8.99 -7.77
N SER A 182 -13.97 -8.68 -6.77
CA SER A 182 -14.37 -8.68 -5.36
C SER A 182 -15.35 -7.57 -4.98
N LEU A 183 -15.64 -6.64 -5.89
CA LEU A 183 -16.58 -5.52 -5.72
C LEU A 183 -17.73 -5.62 -6.72
N ASP A 184 -18.14 -6.83 -7.08
CA ASP A 184 -19.20 -7.07 -8.08
C ASP A 184 -18.94 -6.38 -9.43
N TYR A 185 -17.68 -6.34 -9.85
CA TYR A 185 -17.21 -5.65 -11.06
C TYR A 185 -17.42 -4.13 -11.06
N LEU A 186 -17.51 -3.52 -9.89
CA LEU A 186 -17.49 -2.07 -9.70
C LEU A 186 -16.06 -1.57 -9.47
N THR A 187 -15.85 -0.28 -9.71
CA THR A 187 -14.67 0.44 -9.23
C THR A 187 -14.77 0.69 -7.72
N PRO A 188 -13.65 0.90 -7.01
CA PRO A 188 -13.67 1.28 -5.59
C PRO A 188 -14.57 2.47 -5.27
N THR A 189 -14.60 3.46 -6.17
CA THR A 189 -15.43 4.67 -6.02
C THR A 189 -16.91 4.36 -6.22
N GLU A 190 -17.28 3.61 -7.26
CA GLU A 190 -18.68 3.21 -7.51
C GLU A 190 -19.22 2.33 -6.37
N TYR A 191 -18.42 1.36 -5.92
CA TYR A 191 -18.82 0.48 -4.82
C TYR A 191 -19.15 1.30 -3.57
N LYS A 192 -18.28 2.26 -3.22
CA LYS A 192 -18.52 3.17 -2.09
C LYS A 192 -19.78 3.99 -2.29
N LEU A 193 -19.97 4.63 -3.46
CA LEU A 193 -21.16 5.44 -3.73
C LEU A 193 -22.47 4.63 -3.64
N MET A 194 -22.45 3.35 -3.99
CA MET A 194 -23.63 2.49 -3.96
C MET A 194 -23.94 1.92 -2.56
N HIS A 195 -22.93 1.79 -1.69
CA HIS A 195 -23.05 1.07 -0.42
C HIS A 195 -22.73 1.91 0.82
N SER A 196 -22.27 3.16 0.65
CA SER A 196 -22.18 4.12 1.75
C SER A 196 -23.57 4.44 2.30
N LYS A 197 -23.76 4.20 3.60
CA LYS A 197 -24.93 4.64 4.35
C LYS A 197 -24.80 6.12 4.76
#